data_AF-A0A7J8EQ52-F1
#
_entry.id   AF-A0A7J8EQ52-F1
#
_cell.length_a   1.000
_cell.length_b   1.000
_cell.length_c   1.000
_cell.angle_alpha   90.00
_cell.angle_beta   90.00
_cell.angle_gamma   90.00
#
_symmetry.space_group_name_H-M   'P 1'
#
loop_
_entity.id
_entity.type
_entity.pdbx_description
1 polymer ?
#
loop_
_entity_poly.entity_id
_entity_poly.type
_entity_poly.pdbx_seq_one_letter_code
_entity_poly.pdbx_strand_id
1 'polypeptide(L)'
;MAAVGSCGTGTGSTGSMAAVAARSNVTSFQRKSSRAGGTDSGGSRLVSIPGTRPSVRNGQLLVSTGLPALDQLLGGGLAVGTVLLIEEDKYNIYSHFLFKYFLAEGIINGHTLLVASAKENPADILQCCSG
;
A
#
# COMPACT_ATOMS: atom_id res chain seq x y z
N MET A 1 -54.48 48.58 19.61
CA MET A 1 -53.92 48.31 18.28
C MET A 1 -53.61 46.80 18.24
N ALA A 2 -54.56 45.87 18.13
CA ALA A 2 -55.57 45.58 17.10
C ALA A 2 -54.99 45.15 15.73
N ALA A 3 -55.63 44.11 15.14
CA ALA A 3 -55.52 43.54 13.78
C ALA A 3 -54.39 42.51 13.56
N VAL A 4 -54.61 41.24 13.15
CA VAL A 4 -55.46 40.56 12.13
C VAL A 4 -54.92 40.66 10.69
N GLY A 5 -54.88 39.50 10.00
CA GLY A 5 -54.71 39.31 8.54
C GLY A 5 -53.68 38.20 8.24
N SER A 6 -54.00 36.99 7.76
CA SER A 6 -54.60 36.61 6.45
C SER A 6 -53.81 37.23 5.29
N CYS A 7 -53.44 36.65 4.16
CA CYS A 7 -53.69 35.47 3.33
C CYS A 7 -52.44 35.38 2.39
N GLY A 8 -52.13 34.40 1.56
CA GLY A 8 -52.89 33.34 0.92
C GLY A 8 -51.97 32.52 0.00
N THR A 9 -52.63 31.64 -0.73
CA THR A 9 -52.21 30.56 -1.63
C THR A 9 -51.30 30.91 -2.82
N GLY A 10 -50.43 29.96 -3.19
CA GLY A 10 -49.71 29.95 -4.46
C GLY A 10 -49.08 28.59 -4.77
N THR A 11 -49.66 27.90 -5.75
CA THR A 11 -49.42 26.54 -6.24
C THR A 11 -48.04 26.29 -6.88
N GLY A 12 -47.47 25.12 -6.60
CA GLY A 12 -46.31 24.57 -7.33
C GLY A 12 -46.32 23.05 -7.28
N SER A 13 -47.04 22.45 -8.23
CA SER A 13 -47.05 21.01 -8.52
C SER A 13 -45.63 20.47 -8.68
N THR A 14 -45.35 19.29 -8.13
CA THR A 14 -44.97 18.11 -8.93
C THR A 14 -44.78 16.87 -8.05
N GLY A 15 -45.46 15.80 -8.44
CA GLY A 15 -44.82 14.48 -8.55
C GLY A 15 -44.59 13.70 -7.27
N SER A 16 -45.64 13.02 -6.84
CA SER A 16 -45.59 11.90 -5.90
C SER A 16 -44.95 10.66 -6.54
N MET A 17 -44.14 9.96 -5.74
CA MET A 17 -43.82 8.53 -5.74
C MET A 17 -43.27 7.85 -7.00
N ALA A 18 -42.03 7.36 -6.89
CA ALA A 18 -41.72 5.95 -7.18
C ALA A 18 -40.35 5.57 -6.62
N ALA A 19 -40.35 4.64 -5.66
CA ALA A 19 -39.17 3.88 -5.32
C ALA A 19 -38.74 3.08 -6.55
N VAL A 20 -37.50 3.30 -7.02
CA VAL A 20 -36.90 2.46 -8.07
C VAL A 20 -35.46 2.15 -7.69
N ALA A 21 -35.30 0.89 -7.26
CA ALA A 21 -34.20 -0.02 -7.52
C ALA A 21 -32.76 0.48 -7.31
N ALA A 22 -32.12 -0.17 -6.34
CA ALA A 22 -30.69 -0.34 -6.22
C ALA A 22 -30.00 -0.57 -7.58
N ARG A 23 -29.02 0.26 -7.88
CA ARG A 23 -27.94 -0.09 -8.79
C ARG A 23 -26.66 -0.15 -7.98
N SER A 24 -26.40 -1.33 -7.45
CA SER A 24 -25.07 -1.71 -6.98
C SER A 24 -24.10 -1.55 -8.15
N ASN A 25 -23.25 -0.54 -8.09
CA ASN A 25 -22.12 -0.41 -9.00
C ASN A 25 -21.08 -1.46 -8.59
N VAL A 26 -21.32 -2.71 -9.01
CA VAL A 26 -20.39 -3.83 -8.84
C VAL A 26 -19.30 -3.61 -9.87
N THR A 27 -18.22 -2.94 -9.48
CA THR A 27 -16.96 -3.13 -10.20
C THR A 27 -16.56 -4.58 -9.98
N SER A 28 -16.34 -5.32 -11.08
CA SER A 28 -16.06 -6.76 -11.11
C SER A 28 -14.75 -7.17 -10.44
N PHE A 29 -14.04 -6.23 -9.82
CA PHE A 29 -12.82 -6.45 -9.04
C PHE A 29 -13.07 -6.20 -7.55
N GLN A 30 -14.00 -6.91 -6.94
CA GLN A 30 -14.02 -7.04 -5.49
C GLN A 30 -12.94 -8.04 -5.08
N ARG A 31 -11.73 -7.56 -4.76
CA ARG A 31 -10.75 -8.35 -4.03
C ARG A 31 -11.36 -8.66 -2.67
N LYS A 32 -11.82 -9.90 -2.49
CA LYS A 32 -12.27 -10.44 -1.20
C LYS A 32 -11.09 -10.40 -0.24
N SER A 33 -10.94 -9.28 0.48
CA SER A 33 -10.13 -9.24 1.69
C SER A 33 -10.78 -10.21 2.66
N SER A 34 -10.06 -11.28 2.96
CA SER A 34 -10.48 -12.30 3.91
C SER A 34 -10.70 -11.62 5.27
N ARG A 35 -11.96 -11.34 5.59
CA ARG A 35 -12.37 -11.17 6.98
C ARG A 35 -11.93 -12.42 7.74
N ALA A 36 -11.15 -12.22 8.78
CA ALA A 36 -10.86 -13.26 9.76
C ALA A 36 -12.20 -13.71 10.38
N GLY A 37 -12.71 -14.83 9.90
CA GLY A 37 -13.95 -15.47 10.37
C GLY A 37 -13.92 -16.91 9.88
N GLY A 38 -13.83 -17.85 10.82
CA GLY A 38 -13.38 -19.22 10.60
C GLY A 38 -14.28 -20.09 9.71
N THR A 39 -13.62 -21.04 9.04
CA THR A 39 -13.95 -22.47 8.96
C THR A 39 -12.83 -23.16 8.18
N ASP A 40 -12.44 -24.35 8.62
CA ASP A 40 -11.27 -25.11 8.18
C ASP A 40 -11.38 -25.58 6.73
N SER A 41 -10.64 -24.95 5.83
CA SER A 41 -10.43 -25.43 4.47
C SER A 41 -8.98 -25.22 4.12
N GLY A 42 -8.25 -26.33 3.95
CA GLY A 42 -6.80 -26.44 3.77
C GLY A 42 -6.27 -25.85 2.47
N GLY A 43 -6.52 -24.58 2.22
CA GLY A 43 -5.68 -23.76 1.36
C GLY A 43 -4.52 -23.24 2.18
N SER A 44 -3.29 -23.46 1.74
CA SER A 44 -2.09 -22.88 2.35
C SER A 44 -2.24 -21.36 2.42
N ARG A 45 -2.66 -20.84 3.59
CA ARG A 45 -2.72 -19.41 3.82
C ARG A 45 -1.28 -18.91 3.72
N LEU A 46 -0.99 -18.15 2.66
CA LEU A 46 0.31 -17.51 2.52
C LEU A 46 0.56 -16.70 3.80
N VAL A 47 1.74 -16.86 4.39
CA VAL A 47 2.14 -16.10 5.58
C VAL A 47 2.07 -14.62 5.22
N SER A 48 1.16 -13.88 5.87
CA SER A 48 0.99 -12.45 5.62
C SER A 48 2.04 -11.69 6.40
N ILE A 49 3.19 -11.42 5.77
CA ILE A 49 4.24 -10.60 6.35
C ILE A 49 3.94 -9.13 6.00
N PRO A 50 3.92 -8.20 6.98
CA PRO A 50 3.72 -6.77 6.70
C PRO A 50 4.77 -6.28 5.69
N GLY A 51 4.42 -5.32 4.83
CA GLY A 51 5.33 -4.82 3.79
C GLY A 51 5.62 -5.80 2.64
N THR A 52 5.02 -6.99 2.62
CA THR A 52 5.17 -7.95 1.51
C THR A 52 3.92 -8.03 0.65
N ARG A 53 4.11 -8.35 -0.63
CA ARG A 53 3.03 -8.54 -1.60
C ARG A 53 3.24 -9.86 -2.34
N PRO A 54 2.21 -10.70 -2.51
CA PRO A 54 2.33 -11.92 -3.30
C PRO A 54 2.53 -11.57 -4.78
N SER A 55 3.56 -12.14 -5.40
CA SER A 55 3.81 -12.06 -6.84
C SER A 55 2.66 -12.71 -7.60
N VAL A 56 2.15 -12.02 -8.61
CA VAL A 56 1.10 -12.52 -9.50
C VAL A 56 1.56 -13.68 -10.38
N ARG A 57 2.88 -13.84 -10.58
CA ARG A 57 3.44 -14.85 -11.49
C ARG A 57 3.73 -16.16 -10.76
N ASN A 58 4.37 -16.09 -9.60
CA ASN A 58 4.95 -17.27 -8.94
C ASN A 58 4.41 -17.51 -7.53
N GLY A 59 3.53 -16.64 -7.00
CA GLY A 59 3.02 -16.73 -5.63
C GLY A 59 4.07 -16.46 -4.53
N GLN A 60 5.32 -16.16 -4.91
CA GLN A 60 6.39 -15.77 -3.97
C GLN A 60 6.10 -14.40 -3.37
N LEU A 61 6.49 -14.20 -2.12
CA LEU A 61 6.39 -12.89 -1.48
C LEU A 61 7.48 -11.96 -2.03
N LEU A 62 7.06 -10.74 -2.40
CA LEU A 62 7.93 -9.66 -2.83
C LEU A 62 7.94 -8.56 -1.77
N VAL A 63 9.10 -7.95 -1.55
CA VAL A 63 9.34 -6.77 -0.72
C VAL A 63 9.66 -5.60 -1.66
N SER A 64 9.16 -4.41 -1.37
CA SER A 64 9.54 -3.22 -2.14
C SER A 64 10.98 -2.81 -1.83
N THR A 65 11.67 -2.25 -2.83
CA THR A 65 13.00 -1.65 -2.64
C THR A 65 12.94 -0.21 -2.13
N GLY A 66 11.74 0.35 -1.94
CA GLY A 66 11.54 1.77 -1.65
C GLY A 66 11.67 2.67 -2.88
N LEU A 67 12.00 2.11 -4.05
CA LEU A 67 12.11 2.83 -5.32
C LEU A 67 11.21 2.19 -6.39
N PRO A 68 10.07 2.81 -6.77
CA PRO A 68 9.11 2.20 -7.70
C PRO A 68 9.69 1.80 -9.06
N ALA A 69 10.64 2.57 -9.58
CA ALA A 69 11.28 2.28 -10.86
C ALA A 69 12.12 0.98 -10.79
N LEU A 70 12.82 0.76 -9.67
CA LEU A 70 13.59 -0.46 -9.45
C LEU A 70 12.67 -1.66 -9.21
N ASP A 71 11.60 -1.49 -8.43
CA ASP A 71 10.61 -2.54 -8.23
C ASP A 71 10.01 -3.00 -9.56
N GLN A 72 9.67 -2.07 -10.44
CA GLN A 72 9.14 -2.39 -11.76
C GLN A 72 10.17 -3.14 -12.62
N LEU A 73 11.44 -2.74 -12.57
CA LEU A 73 12.52 -3.44 -13.27
C LEU A 73 12.71 -4.87 -12.76
N LEU A 74 12.57 -5.10 -11.45
CA LEU A 74 12.66 -6.41 -10.81
C LEU A 74 11.39 -7.27 -10.96
N GLY A 75 10.34 -6.77 -11.62
CA GLY A 75 9.09 -7.50 -11.83
C GLY A 75 8.07 -7.36 -10.69
N GLY A 76 8.15 -6.28 -9.93
CA GLY A 76 7.22 -5.89 -8.87
C GLY A 76 7.82 -5.75 -7.47
N GLY A 77 9.14 -5.95 -7.34
CA GLY A 77 9.88 -5.89 -6.07
C GLY A 77 10.93 -7.01 -5.96
N LEU A 78 11.58 -7.07 -4.81
CA LEU A 78 12.59 -8.07 -4.49
C LEU A 78 11.95 -9.32 -3.86
N ALA A 79 12.25 -10.51 -4.36
CA ALA A 79 11.70 -11.75 -3.81
C ALA A 79 12.31 -12.08 -2.43
N VAL A 80 11.48 -12.48 -1.47
CA VAL A 80 11.93 -12.87 -0.13
C VAL A 80 12.87 -14.08 -0.23
N GLY A 81 14.00 -14.02 0.48
CA GLY A 81 15.03 -15.06 0.46
C GLY A 81 16.04 -14.93 -0.69
N THR A 82 16.03 -13.81 -1.42
CA THR A 82 17.03 -13.50 -2.45
C THR A 82 18.01 -12.42 -1.99
N VAL A 83 19.11 -12.28 -2.72
CA VAL A 83 20.15 -11.26 -2.47
C VAL A 83 20.18 -10.31 -3.66
N LEU A 84 20.11 -9.00 -3.39
CA LEU A 84 20.31 -7.94 -4.37
C LEU A 84 21.73 -7.38 -4.23
N LEU A 85 22.54 -7.51 -5.27
CA LEU A 85 23.85 -6.89 -5.36
C LEU A 85 23.78 -5.66 -6.27
N ILE A 86 24.28 -4.53 -5.79
CA ILE A 86 24.38 -3.29 -6.56
C ILE A 86 25.87 -3.04 -6.80
N GLU A 87 26.27 -3.07 -8.06
CA GLU A 87 27.63 -2.68 -8.45
C GLU A 87 27.75 -1.17 -8.44
N GLU A 88 28.83 -0.70 -7.83
CA GLU A 88 29.14 0.71 -7.64
C GLU A 88 29.76 1.30 -8.92
N ASP A 89 29.22 2.44 -9.39
CA ASP A 89 29.78 3.16 -10.53
C ASP A 89 31.02 3.97 -10.10
N LYS A 90 31.78 4.53 -11.05
CA LYS A 90 33.01 5.28 -10.73
C LYS A 90 32.83 6.40 -9.71
N TYR A 91 31.62 6.95 -9.58
CA TYR A 91 31.31 8.06 -8.68
C TYR A 91 30.54 7.65 -7.42
N ASN A 92 30.09 6.40 -7.30
CA ASN A 92 29.35 5.83 -6.16
C ASN A 92 28.12 6.66 -5.75
N ILE A 93 27.53 7.44 -6.65
CA ILE A 93 26.51 8.42 -6.26
C ILE A 93 25.17 7.74 -6.00
N TYR A 94 24.79 6.73 -6.78
CA TYR A 94 23.45 6.14 -6.72
C TYR A 94 23.35 4.93 -5.79
N SER A 95 24.45 4.18 -5.59
CA SER A 95 24.46 2.97 -4.74
C SER A 95 23.99 3.28 -3.32
N HIS A 96 24.53 4.33 -2.72
CA HIS A 96 24.19 4.77 -1.37
C HIS A 96 22.71 5.20 -1.25
N PHE A 97 22.13 5.83 -2.28
CA PHE A 97 20.71 6.18 -2.25
C PHE A 97 19.82 4.95 -2.34
N LEU A 98 20.09 4.04 -3.28
CA LEU A 98 19.34 2.80 -3.44
C LEU A 98 19.34 1.97 -2.14
N PHE A 99 20.50 1.89 -1.48
CA PHE A 99 20.62 1.24 -0.19
C PHE A 99 19.78 1.93 0.90
N LYS A 100 19.82 3.26 0.99
CA LYS A 100 19.01 4.03 1.96
C LYS A 100 17.51 3.88 1.72
N TYR A 101 17.05 3.85 0.46
CA TYR A 101 15.65 3.60 0.15
C TYR A 101 15.20 2.22 0.62
N PHE A 102 16.03 1.20 0.42
CA PHE A 102 15.74 -0.15 0.91
C PHE A 102 15.64 -0.19 2.44
N LEU A 103 16.54 0.50 3.16
CA LEU A 103 16.47 0.62 4.61
C LEU A 103 15.21 1.37 5.06
N ALA A 104 14.89 2.49 4.42
CA ALA A 104 13.70 3.28 4.76
C ALA A 104 12.41 2.48 4.58
N GLU A 105 12.28 1.73 3.48
CA GLU A 105 11.14 0.84 3.24
C GLU A 105 11.02 -0.24 4.33
N GLY A 106 12.14 -0.80 4.76
CA GLY A 106 12.16 -1.73 5.89
C GLY A 106 11.72 -1.11 7.21
N ILE A 107 12.18 0.12 7.51
CA ILE A 107 11.79 0.87 8.73
C ILE A 107 10.28 1.13 8.74
N ILE A 108 9.74 1.64 7.63
CA ILE A 108 8.31 1.99 7.51
C ILE A 108 7.43 0.75 7.69
N ASN A 109 7.86 -0.40 7.17
CA ASN A 109 7.15 -1.66 7.30
C ASN A 109 7.41 -2.40 8.62
N GLY A 110 8.28 -1.89 9.49
CA GLY A 110 8.63 -2.51 10.76
C GLY A 110 9.45 -3.80 10.62
N HIS A 111 10.25 -3.93 9.55
CA HIS A 111 11.15 -5.06 9.35
C HIS A 111 12.39 -4.93 10.24
N THR A 112 12.90 -6.06 10.72
CA THR A 112 14.20 -6.09 11.41
C THR A 112 15.31 -5.90 10.39
N LEU A 113 16.08 -4.83 10.56
CA LEU A 113 17.19 -4.48 9.67
C LEU A 113 18.53 -4.76 10.34
N LEU A 114 19.46 -5.30 9.56
CA LEU A 114 20.86 -5.45 9.94
C LEU A 114 21.70 -4.63 8.96
N VAL A 115 22.41 -3.65 9.48
CA VAL A 115 23.33 -2.80 8.71
C VAL A 115 24.75 -3.13 9.11
N ALA A 116 25.53 -3.58 8.14
CA ALA A 116 26.97 -3.80 8.27
C ALA A 116 27.67 -3.09 7.12
N SER A 117 28.74 -2.38 7.43
CA SER A 117 29.55 -1.67 6.44
C SER A 117 31.02 -1.87 6.75
N ALA A 118 31.81 -2.08 5.70
CA ALA A 118 33.27 -2.14 5.77
C ALA A 118 33.93 -0.76 5.53
N LYS A 119 33.15 0.22 5.05
CA LYS A 119 33.66 1.52 4.57
C LYS A 119 33.38 2.66 5.54
N GLU A 120 32.18 2.68 6.12
CA GLU A 120 31.68 3.76 6.98
C GLU A 120 31.05 3.19 8.25
N ASN A 121 30.88 4.02 9.29
CA ASN A 121 30.26 3.57 10.53
C ASN A 121 28.75 3.31 10.29
N PRO A 122 28.20 2.14 10.65
CA PRO A 122 26.78 1.84 10.44
C PRO A 122 25.85 2.82 11.16
N ALA A 123 26.30 3.46 12.25
CA ALA A 123 25.51 4.49 12.94
C ALA A 123 25.27 5.73 12.06
N ASP A 124 26.27 6.14 11.27
CA ASP A 124 26.19 7.33 10.41
C ASP A 124 25.22 7.09 9.24
N ILE A 125 25.14 5.85 8.75
CA ILE A 125 24.17 5.43 7.72
C ILE A 125 22.75 5.59 8.24
N LEU A 126 22.50 5.11 9.47
CA LEU A 126 21.19 5.11 10.10
C LEU A 126 20.76 6.50 10.59
N GLN A 127 21.70 7.40 10.88
CA GLN A 127 21.41 8.77 11.30
C GLN A 127 20.56 9.53 10.26
N CYS A 128 20.73 9.23 8.98
CA CYS A 128 19.91 9.80 7.90
C CYS A 128 18.45 9.32 7.91
N CYS A 129 18.17 8.17 8.54
CA CYS A 129 16.85 7.54 8.57
C CYS A 129 16.08 7.82 9.89
N SER A 130 16.75 8.38 10.90
CA SER A 130 16.17 8.68 12.22
C SER A 130 15.75 10.15 12.30
N GLY A 131 14.67 10.50 11.59
CA GLY A 131 14.02 11.81 11.65
C GLY A 131 12.94 11.88 12.73
#